data_AF-A0A849E184-F1
#
_entry.id   AF-A0A849E184-F1
#
_cell.length_a   1.000
_cell.length_b   1.000
_cell.length_c   1.000
_cell.angle_alpha   90.00
_cell.angle_beta   90.00
_cell.angle_gamma   90.00
#
_symmetry.space_group_name_H-M   'P 1'
#
loop_
_entity.id
_entity.type
_entity.pdbx_description
1 polymer ?
#
loop_
_entity_poly.entity_id
_entity_poly.type
_entity_poly.pdbx_seq_one_letter_code
_entity_poly.pdbx_strand_id
1 'polypeptide(L)' 'MTAPVYEVAVQTPMQPMPILSKRLGCEVLIKREDMQPVHSFKIRGAYNKLSKLSEEQKAAGVVAASAGNHAQG' A
#
# COMPACT_ATOMS: atom_id res chain seq x y z
N MET A 1 8.75 1.23 -17.01
CA MET A 1 7.52 1.12 -16.18
C MET A 1 7.92 0.81 -14.73
N THR A 2 8.35 1.81 -13.97
CA THR A 2 8.66 1.64 -12.54
C THR A 2 7.93 2.74 -11.79
N ALA A 3 6.97 2.34 -10.94
CA ALA A 3 6.31 3.28 -10.03
C ALA A 3 7.23 3.49 -8.80
N PRO A 4 7.45 4.73 -8.34
CA PRO A 4 8.42 5.04 -7.28
C PRO A 4 7.90 4.72 -5.86
N VAL A 5 7.15 3.63 -5.71
CA VAL A 5 6.41 3.33 -4.48
C VAL A 5 7.30 3.01 -3.28
N TYR A 6 8.54 2.57 -3.51
CA TYR A 6 9.45 2.14 -2.45
C TYR A 6 10.19 3.28 -1.76
N GLU A 7 9.97 4.53 -2.18
CA GLU A 7 10.42 5.70 -1.43
C GLU A 7 9.64 5.86 -0.11
N VAL A 8 8.42 5.32 -0.04
CA VAL A 8 7.52 5.43 1.13
C VAL A 8 6.93 4.10 1.60
N ALA A 9 6.90 3.08 0.75
CA ALA A 9 6.38 1.76 1.08
C ALA A 9 7.50 0.74 1.25
N VAL A 10 7.26 -0.29 2.06
CA VAL A 10 8.19 -1.41 2.22
C VAL A 10 7.74 -2.63 1.41
N GLN A 11 8.68 -3.54 1.13
CA GLN A 11 8.34 -4.87 0.64
C GLN A 11 7.85 -5.70 1.84
N THR A 12 6.54 -5.83 1.95
CA THR A 12 5.90 -6.60 3.02
C THR A 12 6.10 -8.10 2.84
N PRO A 13 6.09 -8.91 3.91
CA PRO A 13 6.32 -10.34 3.79
C PRO A 13 5.13 -11.06 3.14
N MET A 14 5.43 -12.17 2.46
CA MET A 14 4.44 -13.19 2.07
C MET A 14 4.52 -14.31 3.12
N GLN A 15 3.51 -14.42 3.97
CA GLN A 15 3.52 -15.31 5.13
C GLN A 15 2.65 -16.55 4.89
N PRO A 16 3.17 -17.77 5.08
CA PRO A 16 2.35 -18.98 5.05
C PRO A 16 1.31 -19.02 6.18
N MET A 17 0.18 -19.68 5.92
CA MET A 17 -0.89 -19.90 6.90
C MET A 17 -1.14 -21.40 7.12
N PRO A 18 -0.29 -22.12 7.87
CA PRO A 18 -0.31 -23.58 7.95
C PRO A 18 -1.65 -24.19 8.39
N ILE A 19 -2.32 -23.57 9.37
CA ILE A 19 -3.61 -24.03 9.88
C ILE A 19 -4.69 -23.92 8.80
N LEU A 20 -4.73 -22.78 8.09
CA LEU A 20 -5.71 -22.53 7.05
C LEU A 20 -5.44 -23.40 5.81
N SER A 21 -4.17 -23.57 5.45
CA SER A 21 -3.74 -24.47 4.39
C SER A 21 -4.17 -25.90 4.64
N LYS A 22 -3.95 -26.41 5.86
CA LYS A 22 -4.40 -27.74 6.26
C LYS A 22 -5.92 -27.87 6.18
N ARG A 23 -6.66 -26.83 6.61
CA ARG A 23 -8.13 -26.84 6.60
C ARG A 23 -8.70 -26.83 5.18
N LEU A 24 -8.06 -26.14 4.24
CA LEU A 24 -8.55 -25.98 2.87
C LEU A 24 -7.94 -26.98 1.88
N GLY A 25 -6.92 -27.75 2.29
CA GLY A 25 -6.23 -28.70 1.42
C GLY A 25 -5.40 -28.04 0.31
N CYS A 26 -4.99 -26.79 0.48
CA CYS A 26 -4.18 -26.05 -0.48
C CYS A 26 -3.16 -25.13 0.21
N GLU A 27 -2.13 -24.69 -0.52
CA GLU A 27 -1.20 -23.69 0.00
C GLU A 27 -1.90 -22.33 0.12
N VAL A 28 -1.79 -21.70 1.29
CA VAL A 28 -2.37 -20.40 1.57
C VAL A 28 -1.28 -19.49 2.12
N LEU A 29 -1.07 -18.39 1.40
CA LEU A 29 -0.10 -17.35 1.71
C LEU A 29 -0.86 -16.03 1.92
N ILE A 30 -0.42 -15.23 2.88
CA ILE A 30 -0.95 -13.89 3.13
C ILE A 30 0.13 -12.86 2.83
N LYS A 31 -0.21 -11.89 1.98
CA LYS A 31 0.61 -10.70 1.75
C LYS A 31 0.29 -9.66 2.81
N ARG A 32 1.24 -9.40 3.72
CA ARG A 32 1.04 -8.57 4.92
C ARG A 32 1.11 -7.06 4.67
N GLU A 33 0.23 -6.52 3.84
CA GLU A 33 0.15 -5.07 3.59
C GLU A 33 -0.27 -4.24 4.82
N ASP A 34 -0.75 -4.90 5.88
CA ASP A 34 -0.95 -4.29 7.20
C ASP A 34 0.37 -3.88 7.89
N MET A 35 1.50 -4.39 7.43
CA MET A 35 2.84 -4.03 7.94
C MET A 35 3.46 -2.81 7.22
N GLN A 36 2.71 -2.13 6.37
CA GLN A 36 3.13 -0.83 5.84
C GLN A 36 3.19 0.23 6.95
N PRO A 37 3.95 1.33 6.78
CA PRO A 37 4.02 2.42 7.76
C PRO A 37 2.64 3.02 8.13
N VAL A 38 1.69 3.00 7.19
CA VAL A 38 0.31 3.49 7.37
C VAL A 38 -0.70 2.36 7.59
N HIS A 39 -0.21 1.19 8.02
CA HIS A 39 -0.99 0.00 8.33
C HIS A 39 -1.91 -0.52 7.20
N SER A 40 -1.65 -0.11 5.96
CA SER A 40 -2.41 -0.54 4.79
C SER A 40 -1.65 -0.31 3.48
N PHE A 41 -2.13 -0.94 2.41
CA PHE A 41 -1.56 -0.82 1.07
C PHE A 41 -1.73 0.56 0.40
N LYS A 42 -2.57 1.45 0.96
CA LYS A 42 -3.05 2.66 0.27
C LYS A 42 -1.93 3.67 -0.05
N ILE A 43 -0.88 3.71 0.78
CA ILE A 43 0.33 4.53 0.57
C ILE A 43 0.97 4.33 -0.80
N ARG A 44 0.95 3.09 -1.32
CA ARG A 44 1.53 2.79 -2.64
C ARG A 44 0.83 3.56 -3.76
N GLY A 45 -0.50 3.55 -3.72
CA GLY A 45 -1.34 4.18 -4.75
C GLY A 45 -1.35 5.69 -4.65
N ALA A 46 -1.49 6.21 -3.43
CA ALA A 46 -1.43 7.64 -3.15
C ALA A 46 -0.10 8.23 -3.62
N TYR A 47 1.02 7.64 -3.20
CA TYR A 47 2.35 8.12 -3.59
C TYR A 47 2.58 8.08 -5.11
N ASN A 48 2.23 6.98 -5.78
CA ASN A 48 2.38 6.88 -7.24
C ASN A 48 1.53 7.90 -8.01
N LYS A 49 0.42 8.37 -7.45
CA LYS A 49 -0.38 9.45 -8.05
C LYS A 49 0.27 10.80 -7.78
N LEU A 50 0.64 11.08 -6.54
CA LEU A 50 1.24 12.35 -6.12
C LEU A 50 2.61 12.59 -6.77
N SER A 51 3.42 11.55 -6.93
CA SER A 51 4.74 11.61 -7.54
C SER A 51 4.70 12.00 -9.02
N LYS A 52 3.54 11.92 -9.68
CA LYS A 52 3.33 12.24 -11.09
C LYS A 52 2.65 13.58 -11.33
N LEU A 53 2.34 14.33 -10.26
CA LEU A 53 1.83 15.68 -10.38
C LEU A 53 2.92 16.61 -10.92
N SER A 54 2.52 17.60 -11.72
CA SER A 54 3.43 18.68 -12.12
C SER A 54 3.78 19.56 -10.91
N GLU A 55 4.84 20.35 -11.02
CA GLU A 55 5.24 21.25 -9.94
C GLU A 55 4.16 22.30 -9.63
N GLU A 56 3.41 22.77 -10.65
CA GLU A 56 2.27 23.67 -10.47
C GLU A 56 1.14 23.01 -9.68
N GLN A 57 0.85 21.73 -9.97
CA GLN A 57 -0.17 20.97 -9.26
C GLN A 57 0.24 20.68 -7.81
N LYS A 58 1.52 20.37 -7.57
CA LYS A 58 2.06 20.20 -6.21
C LYS A 58 1.98 21.51 -5.41
N ALA A 59 2.32 22.64 -6.04
CA ALA A 59 2.27 23.96 -5.41
C ALA A 59 0.83 24.38 -5.06
N ALA A 60 -0.16 24.00 -5.88
CA ALA A 60 -1.58 24.22 -5.58
C ALA A 60 -2.09 23.36 -4.40
N GLY A 61 -1.37 22.31 -4.03
CA GLY A 61 -1.78 21.34 -3.01
C GLY A 61 -2.79 20.32 -3.52
N VAL A 62 -3.12 19.35 -2.67
CA VAL A 62 -4.06 18.26 -2.99
C VAL A 62 -5.07 18.08 -1.86
N VAL A 63 -6.27 17.63 -2.20
CA VAL A 63 -7.31 17.29 -1.23
C VAL A 63 -7.93 15.93 -1.61
N ALA A 64 -8.16 15.10 -0.60
CA ALA A 64 -8.91 13.86 -0.73
C ALA A 64 -9.83 13.73 0.49
N ALA A 65 -11.08 13.33 0.27
CA ALA A 65 -12.03 13.08 1.35
C ALA A 65 -11.98 11.60 1.74
N SER A 66 -11.46 11.29 2.94
CA SER A 66 -11.47 9.96 3.52
C SER A 66 -11.39 10.03 5.03
N ALA A 67 -12.02 9.10 5.73
CA ALA A 67 -12.00 8.98 7.19
C ALA A 67 -11.18 7.77 7.69
N GLY A 68 -10.31 7.20 6.86
CA GLY A 68 -9.57 5.96 7.19
C GLY A 68 -8.25 5.81 6.44
N ASN A 69 -7.86 4.57 6.12
CA ASN A 69 -6.56 4.19 5.55
C ASN A 69 -6.04 5.04 4.38
N HIS A 70 -6.92 5.63 3.57
CA HIS A 70 -6.51 6.50 2.47
C HIS A 70 -6.14 7.93 2.93
N ALA A 71 -6.68 8.42 4.04
CA ALA A 71 -6.26 9.70 4.60
C ALA A 71 -4.84 9.63 5.21
N GLN A 72 -4.42 8.43 5.66
CA GLN A 72 -3.09 8.21 6.23
C GLN A 72 -2.01 7.96 5.16
N GLY A 73 -2.37 7.37 4.02
CA GLY A 73 -1.45 6.94 2.98
C GLY A 73 -1.40 7.86 1.78
#